data_AF-A0A1L9TUA7-F1
#
_entry.id   AF-A0A1L9TUA7-F1
#
_cell.length_a   1.000
_cell.length_b   1.000
_cell.length_c   1.000
_cell.angle_alpha   90.00
_cell.angle_beta   90.00
_cell.angle_gamma   90.00
#
_symmetry.space_group_name_H-M   'P 1'
#
loop_
_entity.id
_entity.type
_entity.pdbx_description
1 polymer ?
#
loop_
_entity_poly.entity_id
_entity_poly.type
_entity_poly.pdbx_seq_one_letter_code
_entity_poly.pdbx_strand_id
1 'polypeptide(L)'
;MGNPQLGHGAAADSINWVGYLTTQYNDTTVLSYNHAVSGATVNNSIVASDHDVPQDLVYQVLDGFERNYCPPHIAGLGWRAEEALFGVWIGINDIYFAYQLPDPLEILSRVLQSYFNLVDHLHACGARDFLVFNIPPCDRTPNIVALKQSERELYESVTAQFNNRLRHGVEEWRSANPDSTMRTYDAWSFFTEILDNPQQYGFVDSTCIGYEQGCLWWDDFHSVSAFHNLLAADVGRFLVGRPVGCCSAIK
;
A
#
# COMPACT_ATOMS: atom_id res chain seq x y z
N MET A 1 15.84 9.23 -7.39
CA MET A 1 14.37 9.22 -7.28
C MET A 1 13.77 9.69 -8.59
N GLY A 2 12.80 8.94 -9.11
CA GLY A 2 12.00 9.26 -10.31
C GLY A 2 10.55 9.62 -9.95
N ASN A 3 9.76 9.89 -11.00
CA ASN A 3 8.38 10.40 -11.05
C ASN A 3 7.45 9.96 -9.89
N PRO A 4 6.79 10.87 -9.15
CA PRO A 4 6.89 12.34 -9.16
C PRO A 4 8.06 12.89 -8.31
N GLN A 5 8.26 14.22 -8.31
CA GLN A 5 9.26 14.87 -7.43
C GLN A 5 8.95 14.60 -5.95
N LEU A 6 9.99 14.42 -5.13
CA LEU A 6 9.87 14.14 -3.69
C LEU A 6 8.94 15.12 -2.97
N GLY A 7 7.97 14.59 -2.21
CA GLY A 7 7.04 15.39 -1.43
C GLY A 7 5.87 15.99 -2.23
N HIS A 8 5.78 15.72 -3.53
CA HIS A 8 4.65 16.16 -4.37
C HIS A 8 3.70 15.01 -4.69
N GLY A 9 2.39 15.28 -4.67
CA GLY A 9 1.35 14.30 -5.03
C GLY A 9 1.17 13.18 -3.99
N ALA A 10 1.70 13.35 -2.78
CA ALA A 10 1.45 12.45 -1.67
C ALA A 10 0.13 12.79 -0.99
N ALA A 11 -0.66 11.77 -0.64
CA ALA A 11 -1.78 11.91 0.30
C ALA A 11 -1.23 11.97 1.74
N ALA A 12 -0.48 13.03 2.02
CA ALA A 12 0.14 13.37 3.30
C ALA A 12 0.48 14.88 3.27
N ASP A 13 0.86 15.45 4.42
CA ASP A 13 1.35 16.84 4.53
C ASP A 13 2.74 17.04 3.88
N SER A 14 3.46 15.96 3.55
CA SER A 14 4.77 16.00 2.88
C SER A 14 5.16 14.63 2.26
N ILE A 15 6.41 14.20 2.43
CA ILE A 15 6.97 12.94 1.89
C ILE A 15 6.18 11.73 2.38
N ASN A 16 5.86 10.80 1.47
CA ASN A 16 5.24 9.52 1.82
C ASN A 16 6.29 8.43 2.11
N TRP A 17 5.83 7.25 2.53
CA TRP A 17 6.70 6.16 2.95
C TRP A 17 7.66 5.68 1.85
N VAL A 18 7.23 5.67 0.58
CA VAL A 18 8.10 5.31 -0.57
C VAL A 18 9.22 6.31 -0.72
N GLY A 19 8.91 7.61 -0.61
CA GLY A 19 9.91 8.67 -0.65
C GLY A 19 10.96 8.52 0.46
N TYR A 20 10.53 8.29 1.71
CA TYR A 20 11.44 8.03 2.83
C TYR A 20 12.27 6.76 2.62
N LEU A 21 11.63 5.65 2.25
CA LEU A 21 12.30 4.36 2.04
C LEU A 21 13.41 4.48 0.99
N THR A 22 13.16 5.21 -0.08
CA THR A 22 14.07 5.33 -1.23
C THR A 22 15.12 6.42 -1.07
N THR A 23 15.07 7.26 -0.03
CA THR A 23 16.03 8.36 0.17
C THR A 23 16.73 8.39 1.53
N GLN A 24 16.07 7.92 2.58
CA GLN A 24 16.59 7.97 3.94
C GLN A 24 16.92 6.58 4.47
N TYR A 25 16.18 5.55 4.04
CA TYR A 25 16.36 4.17 4.48
C TYR A 25 16.90 3.27 3.36
N ASN A 26 17.76 3.84 2.50
CA ASN A 26 18.48 3.09 1.46
C ASN A 26 19.95 2.89 1.85
N ASP A 27 20.47 1.67 1.66
CA ASP A 27 21.90 1.40 1.86
C ASP A 27 22.72 1.72 0.60
N THR A 28 22.07 1.69 -0.56
CA THR A 28 22.66 1.96 -1.87
C THR A 28 21.76 2.92 -2.66
N THR A 29 22.22 3.37 -3.83
CA THR A 29 21.38 4.18 -4.71
C THR A 29 20.17 3.38 -5.19
N VAL A 30 18.97 3.79 -4.76
CA VAL A 30 17.70 3.23 -5.20
C VAL A 30 17.00 4.18 -6.15
N LEU A 31 16.56 3.67 -7.30
CA LEU A 31 15.66 4.36 -8.21
C LEU A 31 14.23 3.93 -7.93
N SER A 32 13.34 4.92 -7.76
CA SER A 32 11.90 4.70 -7.57
C SER A 32 11.17 5.09 -8.84
N TYR A 33 10.37 4.17 -9.36
CA TYR A 33 9.43 4.39 -10.47
C TYR A 33 8.03 4.25 -9.89
N ASN A 34 7.46 5.36 -9.42
CA ASN A 34 6.19 5.32 -8.72
C ASN A 34 5.02 5.45 -9.70
N HIS A 35 4.27 4.37 -9.86
CA HIS A 35 3.06 4.31 -10.67
C HIS A 35 1.78 4.55 -9.86
N ALA A 36 1.88 4.69 -8.53
CA ALA A 36 0.72 4.81 -7.67
C ALA A 36 -0.07 6.10 -7.96
N VAL A 37 -1.40 5.97 -7.99
CA VAL A 37 -2.34 7.07 -8.17
C VAL A 37 -3.29 7.11 -6.97
N SER A 38 -3.43 8.28 -6.36
CA SER A 38 -4.36 8.49 -5.25
C SER A 38 -5.80 8.18 -5.70
N GLY A 39 -6.55 7.45 -4.88
CA GLY A 39 -7.92 7.04 -5.20
C GLY A 39 -8.04 5.84 -6.15
N ALA A 40 -6.93 5.30 -6.68
CA ALA A 40 -6.99 4.14 -7.56
C ALA A 40 -7.57 2.90 -6.86
N THR A 41 -8.50 2.24 -7.53
CA THR A 41 -8.92 0.85 -7.22
C THR A 41 -8.04 -0.13 -7.99
N VAL A 42 -8.20 -1.43 -7.76
CA VAL A 42 -7.51 -2.45 -8.56
C VAL A 42 -8.04 -2.45 -10.00
N ASN A 43 -9.36 -2.37 -10.16
CA ASN A 43 -10.01 -2.44 -11.46
C ASN A 43 -11.35 -1.68 -11.42
N ASN A 44 -11.39 -0.55 -12.11
CA ASN A 44 -12.56 0.34 -12.19
C ASN A 44 -13.78 -0.31 -12.86
N SER A 45 -13.59 -1.39 -13.64
CA SER A 45 -14.70 -2.16 -14.22
C SER A 45 -15.38 -3.09 -13.22
N ILE A 46 -14.78 -3.29 -12.03
CA ILE A 46 -15.33 -4.12 -10.94
C ILE A 46 -15.86 -3.21 -9.83
N VAL A 47 -15.03 -2.25 -9.38
CA VAL A 47 -15.38 -1.24 -8.38
C VAL A 47 -14.94 0.12 -8.93
N ALA A 48 -15.91 0.93 -9.33
CA ALA A 48 -15.65 2.29 -9.77
C ALA A 48 -15.32 3.18 -8.56
N SER A 49 -14.27 3.99 -8.68
CA SER A 49 -14.05 5.08 -7.73
C SER A 49 -15.02 6.24 -8.00
N ASP A 50 -15.45 6.96 -6.96
CA ASP A 50 -16.35 8.11 -7.06
C ASP A 50 -15.75 9.34 -7.80
N HIS A 51 -14.50 9.26 -8.29
CA HIS A 51 -13.69 10.42 -8.66
C HIS A 51 -13.10 10.42 -10.07
N ASP A 52 -13.66 9.69 -11.04
CA ASP A 52 -13.11 9.65 -12.42
C ASP A 52 -11.58 9.44 -12.37
N VAL A 53 -11.10 8.47 -11.58
CA VAL A 53 -9.67 8.11 -11.52
C VAL A 53 -9.45 6.99 -12.53
N PRO A 54 -9.21 7.28 -13.83
CA PRO A 54 -9.11 6.22 -14.84
C PRO A 54 -7.83 5.39 -14.68
N GLN A 55 -6.86 5.84 -13.89
CA GLN A 55 -5.59 5.15 -13.66
C GLN A 55 -5.64 4.16 -12.48
N ASP A 56 -6.54 3.18 -12.55
CA ASP A 56 -6.55 2.02 -11.66
C ASP A 56 -5.29 1.15 -11.81
N LEU A 57 -5.17 0.06 -11.02
CA LEU A 57 -4.00 -0.82 -11.14
C LEU A 57 -3.89 -1.44 -12.54
N VAL A 58 -5.01 -1.71 -13.22
CA VAL A 58 -4.99 -2.20 -14.60
C VAL A 58 -4.23 -1.22 -15.50
N TYR A 59 -4.58 0.06 -15.47
CA TYR A 59 -3.85 1.08 -16.22
C TYR A 59 -2.38 1.20 -15.76
N GLN A 60 -2.14 1.23 -14.45
CA GLN A 60 -0.77 1.37 -13.91
C GLN A 60 0.15 0.24 -14.38
N VAL A 61 -0.35 -0.99 -14.47
CA VAL A 61 0.41 -2.16 -14.94
C VAL A 61 0.49 -2.20 -16.46
N LEU A 62 -0.64 -2.12 -17.18
CA LEU A 62 -0.68 -2.37 -18.63
C LEU A 62 -0.25 -1.14 -19.45
N ASP A 63 -0.71 0.06 -19.08
CA ASP A 63 -0.37 1.29 -19.80
C ASP A 63 0.88 1.96 -19.20
N GLY A 64 1.00 1.95 -17.88
CA GLY A 64 2.08 2.59 -17.13
C GLY A 64 3.37 1.77 -17.17
N PHE A 65 3.33 0.53 -16.68
CA PHE A 65 4.54 -0.29 -16.57
C PHE A 65 4.86 -1.02 -17.88
N GLU A 66 3.90 -1.77 -18.43
CA GLU A 66 4.17 -2.73 -19.50
C GLU A 66 4.71 -2.09 -20.77
N ARG A 67 4.05 -1.03 -21.23
CA ARG A 67 4.47 -0.30 -22.43
C ARG A 67 5.85 0.33 -22.35
N ASN A 68 6.37 0.55 -21.14
CA ASN A 68 7.59 1.32 -20.90
C ASN A 68 8.76 0.46 -20.39
N TYR A 69 8.48 -0.68 -19.76
CA TYR A 69 9.48 -1.46 -19.03
C TYR A 69 9.43 -2.98 -19.26
N CYS A 70 8.39 -3.53 -19.88
CA CYS A 70 8.35 -4.96 -20.19
C CYS A 70 9.12 -5.29 -21.49
N PRO A 71 9.86 -6.42 -21.56
CA PRO A 71 10.53 -6.83 -22.79
C PRO A 71 9.58 -6.97 -24.00
N PRO A 72 10.00 -6.56 -25.22
CA PRO A 72 11.30 -5.99 -25.58
C PRO A 72 11.39 -4.46 -25.37
N HIS A 73 10.34 -3.82 -24.85
CA HIS A 73 10.22 -2.37 -24.65
C HIS A 73 11.12 -1.84 -23.51
N ILE A 74 12.27 -2.44 -23.26
CA ILE A 74 13.27 -1.96 -22.30
C ILE A 74 13.82 -0.63 -22.85
N ALA A 75 13.11 0.46 -22.58
CA ALA A 75 13.43 1.80 -23.05
C ALA A 75 14.61 2.35 -22.25
N GLY A 76 15.83 1.89 -22.54
CA GLY A 76 17.09 2.48 -22.07
C GLY A 76 17.36 2.53 -20.55
N LEU A 77 16.37 2.22 -19.71
CA LEU A 77 16.42 2.29 -18.25
C LEU A 77 16.68 0.93 -17.60
N GLY A 78 16.51 -0.17 -18.36
CA GLY A 78 17.05 -1.51 -18.08
C GLY A 78 17.05 -1.94 -16.62
N TRP A 79 15.88 -2.15 -16.02
CA TRP A 79 15.83 -2.84 -14.74
C TRP A 79 16.17 -4.32 -14.93
N ARG A 80 16.77 -4.93 -13.92
CA ARG A 80 17.08 -6.37 -13.87
C ARG A 80 16.26 -7.02 -12.78
N ALA A 81 15.78 -8.23 -13.02
CA ALA A 81 14.88 -8.93 -12.10
C ALA A 81 15.52 -9.13 -10.72
N GLU A 82 16.83 -9.36 -10.68
CA GLU A 82 17.65 -9.54 -9.48
C GLU A 82 17.97 -8.23 -8.73
N GLU A 83 17.64 -7.07 -9.30
CA GLU A 83 17.91 -5.74 -8.72
C GLU A 83 16.64 -4.91 -8.47
N ALA A 84 15.46 -5.45 -8.79
CA ALA A 84 14.19 -4.73 -8.72
C ALA A 84 13.22 -5.36 -7.73
N LEU A 85 12.64 -4.52 -6.87
CA LEU A 85 11.53 -4.87 -5.98
C LEU A 85 10.24 -4.25 -6.50
N PHE A 86 9.20 -5.07 -6.62
CA PHE A 86 7.86 -4.65 -7.05
C PHE A 86 6.94 -4.51 -5.83
N GLY A 87 6.76 -3.28 -5.36
CA GLY A 87 5.86 -2.96 -4.25
C GLY A 87 4.42 -2.75 -4.72
N VAL A 88 3.48 -3.49 -4.15
CA VAL A 88 2.04 -3.35 -4.46
C VAL A 88 1.24 -3.16 -3.16
N TRP A 89 0.75 -1.95 -2.95
CA TRP A 89 -0.14 -1.60 -1.85
C TRP A 89 -1.39 -0.91 -2.40
N ILE A 90 -2.44 -1.69 -2.61
CA ILE A 90 -3.72 -1.24 -3.15
C ILE A 90 -4.84 -2.14 -2.60
N GLY A 91 -6.09 -1.65 -2.64
CA GLY A 91 -7.26 -2.33 -2.09
C GLY A 91 -8.05 -1.48 -1.09
N ILE A 92 -7.43 -0.43 -0.53
CA ILE A 92 -8.09 0.50 0.41
C ILE A 92 -9.33 1.13 -0.23
N ASN A 93 -9.19 1.66 -1.46
CA ASN A 93 -10.30 2.26 -2.20
C ASN A 93 -11.34 1.22 -2.61
N ASP A 94 -10.91 0.04 -3.05
CA ASP A 94 -11.82 -1.07 -3.39
C ASP A 94 -12.72 -1.42 -2.20
N ILE A 95 -12.15 -1.53 -0.99
CA ILE A 95 -12.92 -1.76 0.24
C ILE A 95 -13.84 -0.58 0.52
N TYR A 96 -13.33 0.66 0.47
CA TYR A 96 -14.10 1.87 0.76
C TYR A 96 -15.33 2.05 -0.12
N PHE A 97 -15.25 1.68 -1.40
CA PHE A 97 -16.41 1.73 -2.29
C PHE A 97 -17.26 0.45 -2.19
N ALA A 98 -16.64 -0.74 -2.08
CA ALA A 98 -17.38 -1.99 -2.08
C ALA A 98 -18.20 -2.22 -0.81
N TYR A 99 -17.73 -1.81 0.38
CA TYR A 99 -18.44 -2.09 1.64
C TYR A 99 -19.86 -1.50 1.70
N GLN A 100 -20.13 -0.49 0.87
CA GLN A 100 -21.41 0.19 0.76
C GLN A 100 -22.37 -0.49 -0.25
N LEU A 101 -21.86 -1.43 -1.04
CA LEU A 101 -22.61 -2.15 -2.08
C LEU A 101 -23.19 -3.46 -1.54
N PRO A 102 -24.24 -4.00 -2.19
CA PRO A 102 -24.66 -5.38 -1.94
C PRO A 102 -23.53 -6.37 -2.20
N ASP A 103 -23.42 -7.38 -1.34
CA ASP A 103 -22.46 -8.49 -1.46
C ASP A 103 -20.98 -8.08 -1.63
N PRO A 104 -20.43 -7.24 -0.71
CA PRO A 104 -19.09 -6.67 -0.83
C PRO A 104 -18.00 -7.74 -0.98
N LEU A 105 -18.17 -8.90 -0.34
CA LEU A 105 -17.18 -9.98 -0.38
C LEU A 105 -17.10 -10.68 -1.75
N GLU A 106 -18.21 -10.73 -2.50
CA GLU A 106 -18.19 -11.27 -3.87
C GLU A 106 -17.44 -10.31 -4.80
N ILE A 107 -17.75 -9.02 -4.70
CA ILE A 107 -17.08 -7.95 -5.45
C ILE A 107 -15.57 -7.99 -5.16
N LEU A 108 -15.18 -8.03 -3.90
CA LEU A 108 -13.77 -8.06 -3.49
C LEU A 108 -13.06 -9.35 -3.89
N SER A 109 -13.77 -10.47 -4.07
CA SER A 109 -13.19 -11.69 -4.64
C SER A 109 -12.79 -11.49 -6.10
N ARG A 110 -13.63 -10.81 -6.89
CA ARG A 110 -13.32 -10.46 -8.29
C ARG A 110 -12.18 -9.43 -8.37
N VAL A 111 -12.15 -8.48 -7.44
CA VAL A 111 -11.04 -7.53 -7.27
C VAL A 111 -9.72 -8.27 -7.05
N LEU A 112 -9.66 -9.20 -6.08
CA LEU A 112 -8.44 -9.97 -5.80
C LEU A 112 -8.03 -10.88 -6.97
N GLN A 113 -8.99 -11.45 -7.70
CA GLN A 113 -8.67 -12.17 -8.93
C GLN A 113 -8.01 -11.25 -9.96
N SER A 114 -8.54 -10.04 -10.16
CA SER A 114 -7.91 -9.03 -11.04
C SER A 114 -6.53 -8.61 -10.51
N TYR A 115 -6.36 -8.46 -9.20
CA TYR A 115 -5.08 -8.14 -8.56
C TYR A 115 -4.02 -9.18 -8.91
N PHE A 116 -4.28 -10.48 -8.70
CA PHE A 116 -3.30 -11.53 -8.97
C PHE A 116 -3.03 -11.73 -10.45
N ASN A 117 -4.04 -11.55 -11.32
CA ASN A 117 -3.80 -11.52 -12.77
C ASN A 117 -2.80 -10.42 -13.15
N LEU A 118 -2.90 -9.22 -12.56
CA LEU A 118 -1.97 -8.12 -12.83
C LEU A 118 -0.57 -8.39 -12.26
N VAL A 119 -0.47 -9.08 -11.13
CA VAL A 119 0.81 -9.58 -10.61
C VAL A 119 1.42 -10.62 -11.56
N ASP A 120 0.62 -11.53 -12.12
CA ASP A 120 1.07 -12.49 -13.14
C ASP A 120 1.54 -11.77 -14.42
N HIS A 121 0.89 -10.68 -14.82
CA HIS A 121 1.37 -9.83 -15.91
C HIS A 121 2.76 -9.24 -15.63
N LEU A 122 2.98 -8.69 -14.43
CA LEU A 122 4.30 -8.19 -14.02
C LEU A 122 5.34 -9.32 -14.00
N HIS A 123 4.98 -10.51 -13.51
CA HIS A 123 5.85 -11.70 -13.54
C HIS A 123 6.20 -12.14 -14.96
N ALA A 124 5.23 -12.15 -15.88
CA ALA A 124 5.46 -12.44 -17.29
C ALA A 124 6.43 -11.43 -17.95
N CYS A 125 6.47 -10.19 -17.44
CA CYS A 125 7.45 -9.18 -17.83
C CYS A 125 8.84 -9.34 -17.21
N GLY A 126 9.03 -10.34 -16.35
CA GLY A 126 10.32 -10.64 -15.71
C GLY A 126 10.40 -10.24 -14.23
N ALA A 127 9.34 -9.72 -13.61
CA ALA A 127 9.38 -9.35 -12.20
C ALA A 127 9.51 -10.60 -11.34
N ARG A 128 10.41 -10.58 -10.34
CA ARG A 128 10.72 -11.78 -9.52
C ARG A 128 10.76 -11.54 -8.01
N ASP A 129 10.89 -10.30 -7.52
CA ASP A 129 10.78 -9.97 -6.10
C ASP A 129 9.62 -8.99 -5.88
N PHE A 130 8.62 -9.44 -5.11
CA PHE A 130 7.40 -8.70 -4.83
C PHE A 130 7.26 -8.40 -3.33
N LEU A 131 6.82 -7.19 -3.02
CA LEU A 131 6.37 -6.79 -1.70
C LEU A 131 4.89 -6.39 -1.76
N VAL A 132 4.04 -7.19 -1.15
CA VAL A 132 2.60 -6.94 -1.02
C VAL A 132 2.32 -6.43 0.39
N PHE A 133 1.40 -5.48 0.53
CA PHE A 133 0.95 -4.98 1.82
C PHE A 133 -0.47 -5.47 2.08
N ASN A 134 -0.75 -5.93 3.29
CA ASN A 134 -2.14 -6.01 3.72
C ASN A 134 -2.72 -4.60 3.95
N ILE A 135 -4.03 -4.51 4.06
CA ILE A 135 -4.75 -3.26 4.28
C ILE A 135 -4.66 -2.91 5.77
N PRO A 136 -4.30 -1.65 6.13
CA PRO A 136 -4.30 -1.21 7.54
C PRO A 136 -5.73 -1.18 8.13
N PRO A 137 -5.91 -1.03 9.46
CA PRO A 137 -7.21 -0.92 10.11
C PRO A 137 -7.87 0.43 9.79
N CYS A 138 -8.35 0.57 8.55
CA CYS A 138 -8.97 1.80 8.05
C CYS A 138 -10.30 2.12 8.74
N ASP A 139 -10.89 1.20 9.49
CA ASP A 139 -12.04 1.44 10.38
C ASP A 139 -11.73 2.42 11.54
N ARG A 140 -10.44 2.67 11.78
CA ARG A 140 -9.91 3.61 12.78
C ARG A 140 -9.56 4.98 12.19
N THR A 141 -9.74 5.22 10.90
CA THR A 141 -9.57 6.57 10.33
C THR A 141 -10.67 7.50 10.87
N PRO A 142 -10.40 8.81 11.05
CA PRO A 142 -11.42 9.75 11.53
C PRO A 142 -12.71 9.73 10.71
N ASN A 143 -12.61 9.56 9.39
CA ASN A 143 -13.73 9.46 8.47
C ASN A 143 -14.64 8.26 8.80
N ILE A 144 -14.06 7.06 8.96
CA ILE A 144 -14.84 5.86 9.27
C ILE A 144 -15.32 5.90 10.72
N VAL A 145 -14.53 6.43 11.65
CA VAL A 145 -14.92 6.62 13.07
C VAL A 145 -16.18 7.48 13.22
N ALA A 146 -16.39 8.44 12.32
CA ALA A 146 -17.57 9.31 12.33
C ALA A 146 -18.87 8.60 11.91
N LEU A 147 -18.80 7.41 11.32
CA LEU A 147 -19.96 6.61 10.91
C LEU A 147 -20.65 5.95 12.11
N LYS A 148 -21.84 5.37 11.88
CA LYS A 148 -22.53 4.61 12.93
C LYS A 148 -21.73 3.35 13.26
N GLN A 149 -21.83 2.90 14.50
CA GLN A 149 -21.15 1.69 14.99
C GLN A 149 -21.31 0.48 14.06
N SER A 150 -22.53 0.22 13.57
CA SER A 150 -22.79 -0.90 12.66
C SER A 150 -22.08 -0.78 11.30
N GLU A 151 -21.90 0.45 10.79
CA GLU A 151 -21.20 0.70 9.52
C GLU A 151 -19.69 0.52 9.70
N ARG A 152 -19.16 0.94 10.85
CA ARG A 152 -17.77 0.73 11.24
C ARG A 152 -17.42 -0.75 11.40
N GLU A 153 -18.26 -1.50 12.11
CA GLU A 153 -18.09 -2.94 12.30
C GLU A 153 -18.17 -3.70 10.96
N LEU A 154 -19.05 -3.26 10.05
CA LEU A 154 -19.10 -3.81 8.70
C LEU A 154 -17.81 -3.51 7.93
N TYR A 155 -17.31 -2.27 7.98
CA TYR A 155 -16.07 -1.87 7.31
C TYR A 155 -14.87 -2.68 7.84
N GLU A 156 -14.73 -2.80 9.15
CA GLU A 156 -13.70 -3.60 9.82
C GLU A 156 -13.76 -5.07 9.35
N SER A 157 -14.95 -5.67 9.39
CA SER A 157 -15.18 -7.05 8.97
C SER A 157 -14.83 -7.29 7.50
N VAL A 158 -15.25 -6.39 6.61
CA VAL A 158 -14.92 -6.46 5.18
C VAL A 158 -13.41 -6.32 4.96
N THR A 159 -12.75 -5.40 5.67
CA THR A 159 -11.29 -5.21 5.60
C THR A 159 -10.54 -6.47 6.07
N ALA A 160 -10.94 -7.06 7.20
CA ALA A 160 -10.33 -8.29 7.72
C ALA A 160 -10.50 -9.46 6.74
N GLN A 161 -11.67 -9.59 6.12
CA GLN A 161 -11.95 -10.63 5.13
C GLN A 161 -11.16 -10.42 3.83
N PHE A 162 -10.96 -9.18 3.39
CA PHE A 162 -10.07 -8.85 2.27
C PHE A 162 -8.63 -9.29 2.57
N ASN A 163 -8.10 -8.90 3.73
CA ASN A 163 -6.75 -9.29 4.17
C ASN A 163 -6.57 -10.81 4.26
N ASN A 164 -7.59 -11.51 4.77
CA ASN A 164 -7.57 -12.97 4.84
C ASN A 164 -7.48 -13.61 3.43
N ARG A 165 -8.28 -13.12 2.48
CA ARG A 165 -8.27 -13.60 1.09
C ARG A 165 -6.98 -13.23 0.36
N LEU A 166 -6.45 -12.03 0.59
CA LEU A 166 -5.16 -11.61 0.06
C LEU A 166 -4.04 -12.55 0.53
N ARG A 167 -4.01 -12.90 1.83
CA ARG A 167 -3.03 -13.86 2.37
C ARG A 167 -3.10 -15.21 1.66
N HIS A 168 -4.28 -15.78 1.48
CA HIS A 168 -4.44 -17.05 0.75
C HIS A 168 -3.99 -16.93 -0.71
N GLY A 169 -4.36 -15.86 -1.41
CA GLY A 169 -3.91 -15.64 -2.78
C GLY A 169 -2.39 -15.49 -2.90
N VAL A 170 -1.73 -14.85 -1.92
CA VAL A 170 -0.25 -14.80 -1.86
C VAL A 170 0.34 -16.20 -1.67
N GLU A 171 -0.23 -17.04 -0.80
CA GLU A 171 0.22 -18.42 -0.57
C GLU A 171 0.08 -19.29 -1.83
N GLU A 172 -1.06 -19.17 -2.52
CA GLU A 172 -1.32 -19.85 -3.79
C GLU A 172 -0.35 -19.38 -4.89
N TRP A 173 -0.18 -18.06 -5.04
CA TRP A 173 0.69 -17.48 -6.05
C TRP A 173 2.15 -17.91 -5.85
N ARG A 174 2.65 -17.90 -4.61
CA ARG A 174 4.02 -18.38 -4.28
C ARG A 174 4.21 -19.85 -4.59
N SER A 175 3.18 -20.67 -4.36
CA SER A 175 3.21 -22.09 -4.68
C SER A 175 3.26 -22.34 -6.19
N ALA A 176 2.58 -21.49 -6.98
CA ALA A 176 2.57 -21.56 -8.43
C ALA A 176 3.85 -20.99 -9.09
N ASN A 177 4.52 -20.03 -8.44
CA ASN A 177 5.67 -19.30 -9.00
C ASN A 177 6.95 -19.48 -8.15
N PRO A 178 7.54 -20.69 -8.08
CA PRO A 178 8.70 -20.98 -7.24
C PRO A 178 10.00 -20.30 -7.71
N ASP A 179 10.01 -19.71 -8.90
CA ASP A 179 11.13 -18.90 -9.43
C ASP A 179 11.15 -17.48 -8.87
N SER A 180 10.18 -17.12 -8.02
CA SER A 180 9.95 -15.77 -7.53
C SER A 180 9.78 -15.72 -6.02
N THR A 181 9.99 -14.54 -5.45
CA THR A 181 9.71 -14.23 -4.05
C THR A 181 8.54 -13.25 -3.97
N MET A 182 7.60 -13.54 -3.07
CA MET A 182 6.57 -12.59 -2.68
C MET A 182 6.51 -12.53 -1.16
N ARG A 183 6.78 -11.35 -0.60
CA ARG A 183 6.72 -11.06 0.82
C ARG A 183 5.48 -10.24 1.12
N THR A 184 4.84 -10.50 2.24
CA THR A 184 3.71 -9.70 2.74
C THR A 184 4.14 -8.88 3.93
N TYR A 185 4.02 -7.56 3.84
CA TYR A 185 4.20 -6.63 4.95
C TYR A 185 2.87 -6.46 5.71
N ASP A 186 2.93 -6.56 7.03
CA ASP A 186 1.78 -6.45 7.93
C ASP A 186 1.54 -4.99 8.36
N ALA A 187 0.99 -4.20 7.43
CA ALA A 187 0.55 -2.85 7.71
C ALA A 187 -0.56 -2.82 8.78
N TRP A 188 -1.41 -3.85 8.86
CA TRP A 188 -2.44 -3.93 9.89
C TRP A 188 -1.86 -3.85 11.30
N SER A 189 -0.91 -4.74 11.62
CA SER A 189 -0.28 -4.76 12.94
C SER A 189 0.56 -3.51 13.20
N PHE A 190 1.29 -3.01 12.20
CA PHE A 190 2.09 -1.78 12.34
C PHE A 190 1.22 -0.57 12.69
N PHE A 191 0.11 -0.37 11.98
CA PHE A 191 -0.82 0.73 12.27
C PHE A 191 -1.50 0.55 13.62
N THR A 192 -1.93 -0.67 13.95
CA THR A 192 -2.56 -0.97 15.25
C THR A 192 -1.66 -0.58 16.42
N GLU A 193 -0.37 -0.94 16.38
CA GLU A 193 0.59 -0.60 17.43
C GLU A 193 0.71 0.90 17.69
N ILE A 194 0.81 1.70 16.62
CA ILE A 194 0.94 3.15 16.73
C ILE A 194 -0.37 3.79 17.17
N LEU A 195 -1.51 3.35 16.64
CA LEU A 195 -2.82 3.88 16.99
C LEU A 195 -3.21 3.54 18.44
N ASP A 196 -2.71 2.45 19.00
CA ASP A 196 -2.90 2.08 20.40
C ASP A 196 -1.95 2.84 21.35
N ASN A 197 -0.79 3.27 20.84
CA ASN A 197 0.26 3.91 21.64
C ASN A 197 0.78 5.23 21.03
N PRO A 198 -0.07 6.18 20.60
CA PRO A 198 0.33 7.33 19.76
C PRO A 198 1.43 8.18 20.43
N GLN A 199 1.38 8.37 21.75
CA GLN A 199 2.37 9.18 22.47
C GLN A 199 3.77 8.54 22.48
N GLN A 200 3.87 7.21 22.41
CA GLN A 200 5.17 6.53 22.33
C GLN A 200 5.89 6.81 20.99
N TYR A 201 5.11 7.17 19.97
CA TYR A 201 5.58 7.47 18.62
C TYR A 201 5.62 8.97 18.31
N GLY A 202 5.39 9.83 19.32
CA GLY A 202 5.47 11.28 19.18
C GLY A 202 4.18 11.95 18.70
N PHE A 203 3.06 11.24 18.67
CA PHE A 203 1.74 11.80 18.36
C PHE A 203 0.96 12.15 19.64
N VAL A 204 0.15 13.20 19.59
CA VAL A 204 -0.63 13.64 20.76
C VAL A 204 -1.74 12.63 21.11
N ASP A 205 -2.43 12.12 20.09
CA ASP A 205 -3.45 11.07 20.17
C ASP A 205 -3.66 10.42 18.79
N SER A 206 -4.61 9.47 18.70
CA SER A 206 -4.92 8.72 17.49
C SER A 206 -6.14 9.27 16.72
N THR A 207 -6.60 10.47 17.03
CA THR A 207 -7.90 11.03 16.58
C THR A 207 -7.81 12.42 15.99
N CYS A 208 -6.85 13.24 16.42
CA CYS A 208 -6.77 14.62 15.97
C CYS A 208 -6.29 14.72 14.51
N ILE A 209 -6.81 15.73 13.81
CA ILE A 209 -6.64 15.94 12.38
C ILE A 209 -6.00 17.32 12.15
N GLY A 210 -5.07 17.39 11.21
CA GLY A 210 -4.58 18.64 10.63
C GLY A 210 -3.22 19.07 11.15
N TYR A 211 -2.92 20.35 11.00
CA TYR A 211 -1.59 20.94 11.23
C TYR A 211 -1.26 21.21 12.70
N GLU A 212 -2.14 20.86 13.63
CA GLU A 212 -1.81 20.97 15.05
C GLU A 212 -0.58 20.10 15.36
N GLN A 213 0.34 20.66 16.14
CA GLN A 213 1.63 20.02 16.38
C GLN A 213 1.43 18.65 17.03
N GLY A 214 1.85 17.60 16.32
CA GLY A 214 1.81 16.22 16.80
C GLY A 214 0.52 15.47 16.46
N CYS A 215 -0.36 15.98 15.59
CA CYS A 215 -1.45 15.18 15.07
C CYS A 215 -0.99 14.02 14.20
N LEU A 216 -1.69 12.89 14.35
CA LEU A 216 -1.41 11.66 13.59
C LEU A 216 -2.01 11.74 12.19
N TRP A 217 -3.19 12.33 12.06
CA TRP A 217 -3.93 12.41 10.81
C TRP A 217 -3.72 13.75 10.12
N TRP A 218 -3.43 13.68 8.82
CA TRP A 218 -3.32 14.85 7.94
C TRP A 218 -4.71 15.39 7.57
N ASP A 219 -5.55 14.49 7.05
CA ASP A 219 -6.96 14.70 6.78
C ASP A 219 -7.76 13.61 7.50
N ASP A 220 -9.05 13.42 7.16
CA ASP A 220 -9.87 12.44 7.84
C ASP A 220 -9.59 10.98 7.46
N PHE A 221 -8.61 10.70 6.58
CA PHE A 221 -8.28 9.36 6.12
C PHE A 221 -6.78 9.03 6.07
N HIS A 222 -5.93 10.02 5.79
CA HIS A 222 -4.50 9.85 5.56
C HIS A 222 -3.67 10.32 6.75
N SER A 223 -2.60 9.58 7.07
CA SER A 223 -1.67 9.93 8.15
C SER A 223 -0.67 11.00 7.73
N VAL A 224 -0.12 11.74 8.69
CA VAL A 224 0.95 12.71 8.44
C VAL A 224 2.25 12.04 7.98
N SER A 225 3.13 12.81 7.36
CA SER A 225 4.44 12.42 6.84
C SER A 225 5.35 11.84 7.93
N ALA A 226 5.23 12.32 9.17
CA ALA A 226 5.95 11.72 10.31
C ALA A 226 5.57 10.25 10.53
N PHE A 227 4.30 9.88 10.35
CA PHE A 227 3.86 8.48 10.40
C PHE A 227 4.41 7.69 9.21
N HIS A 228 4.38 8.27 8.01
CA HIS A 228 5.00 7.65 6.83
C HIS A 228 6.51 7.40 6.99
N ASN A 229 7.22 8.25 7.73
CA ASN A 229 8.62 8.05 8.05
C ASN A 229 8.84 6.82 8.96
N LEU A 230 8.01 6.67 10.00
CA LEU A 230 8.02 5.47 10.86
C LEU A 230 7.75 4.20 10.06
N LEU A 231 6.77 4.25 9.15
CA LEU A 231 6.42 3.14 8.27
C LEU A 231 7.60 2.77 7.35
N ALA A 232 8.23 3.76 6.72
CA ALA A 232 9.38 3.51 5.86
C ALA A 232 10.55 2.89 6.61
N ALA A 233 10.81 3.33 7.85
CA ALA A 233 11.84 2.74 8.70
C ALA A 233 11.56 1.27 9.02
N ASP A 234 10.30 0.91 9.28
CA ASP A 234 9.92 -0.47 9.60
C ASP A 234 9.94 -1.38 8.36
N VAL A 235 9.41 -0.91 7.23
CA VAL A 235 9.52 -1.60 5.93
C VAL A 235 10.99 -1.84 5.56
N GLY A 236 11.87 -0.85 5.78
CA GLY A 236 13.30 -1.01 5.56
C GLY A 236 13.91 -2.14 6.39
N ARG A 237 13.57 -2.22 7.69
CA ARG A 237 14.00 -3.33 8.58
C ARG A 237 13.46 -4.68 8.11
N PHE A 238 12.20 -4.72 7.72
CA PHE A 238 11.54 -5.92 7.20
C PHE A 238 12.25 -6.45 5.95
N LEU A 239 12.61 -5.56 5.02
CA LEU A 239 13.26 -5.93 3.76
C LEU A 239 14.65 -6.56 3.94
N VAL A 240 15.40 -6.16 4.98
CA VAL A 240 16.74 -6.70 5.29
C VAL A 240 16.70 -7.91 6.24
N GLY A 241 15.52 -8.45 6.57
CA GLY A 241 15.38 -9.63 7.40
C GLY A 241 15.78 -9.45 8.86
N ARG A 242 15.75 -8.22 9.38
CA ARG A 242 15.96 -7.95 10.81
C ARG A 242 14.63 -8.12 11.55
N PRO A 243 14.57 -8.91 12.64
CA PRO A 243 13.31 -9.12 13.38
C PRO A 243 12.70 -7.80 13.82
N VAL A 244 11.37 -7.70 13.71
CA VAL A 244 10.57 -6.65 14.37
C VAL A 244 10.67 -6.93 15.87
N GLY A 245 11.56 -6.21 16.54
CA GLY A 245 11.85 -6.41 17.97
C GLY A 245 12.33 -5.12 18.60
N CYS A 246 11.41 -4.43 19.28
CA CYS A 246 11.60 -3.32 20.19
C CYS A 246 12.35 -2.07 19.69
N CYS A 247 11.67 -0.94 19.85
CA CYS A 247 12.21 0.41 19.83
C CYS A 247 13.63 0.50 20.43
N SER A 248 14.64 0.64 19.58
CA SER A 248 15.74 1.55 19.92
C SER A 248 15.27 2.94 19.53
N ALA A 249 14.90 3.73 20.54
CA ALA A 249 14.56 5.14 20.42
C ALA A 249 15.51 5.81 19.42
N ILE A 250 14.93 6.48 18.43
CA ILE A 250 15.64 7.40 17.55
C ILE A 250 16.25 8.46 18.48
N LYS A 251 17.58 8.48 18.59
CA LYS A 251 18.33 9.59 19.17
C LYS A 251 18.66 10.59 18.08
#